data_AF-A0A1U8KAD6-F1
#
_entry.id   AF-A0A1U8KAD6-F1
#
_cell.length_a   1.000
_cell.length_b   1.000
_cell.length_c   1.000
_cell.angle_alpha   90.00
_cell.angle_beta   90.00
_cell.angle_gamma   90.00
#
_symmetry.space_group_name_H-M   'P 1'
#
loop_
_entity.id
_entity.type
_entity.pdbx_description
1 polymer ?
#
loop_
_entity_poly.entity_id
_entity_poly.type
_entity_poly.pdbx_seq_one_letter_code
_entity_poly.pdbx_strand_id
1 'polypeptide(L)'
;MGTLQLSIHGLATTSSVPRKFNFRSRSSTTHLRFSTPKIRAVSTVPDSESTAKDKEPDEPPAVDFAFVHSVLLPDGTPDVHFRRACGGQKLRDIMLDNNMELYGPYGRPLLNCAGGGTCGTCMVEVVEGKELLTPRTDKEKEHLKKKPKNWRLACQTIVGKPDSKGLLVIQQLPEWKAHEWSYEKILPTEEP
;
A
#
# COMPACT_ATOMS: atom_id res chain seq x y z
N MET A 1 24.21 21.27 -60.96
CA MET A 1 24.03 19.95 -61.60
C MET A 1 24.89 18.94 -60.86
N GLY A 2 24.39 18.35 -59.78
CA GLY A 2 25.09 17.33 -59.00
C GLY A 2 24.10 16.21 -58.71
N THR A 3 24.28 15.08 -59.38
CA THR A 3 23.43 13.89 -59.26
C THR A 3 23.94 13.03 -58.10
N LEU A 4 23.18 12.96 -57.01
CA LEU A 4 23.42 12.00 -55.93
C LEU A 4 22.74 10.67 -56.30
N GLN A 5 23.57 9.67 -56.53
CA GLN A 5 23.19 8.32 -56.93
C GLN A 5 22.96 7.47 -55.67
N LEU A 6 21.70 7.09 -55.43
CA LEU A 6 21.30 6.20 -54.33
C LEU A 6 21.56 4.75 -54.73
N SER A 7 22.43 4.07 -53.97
CA SER A 7 22.71 2.64 -54.11
C SER A 7 21.74 1.83 -53.25
N ILE A 8 20.93 0.99 -53.89
CA ILE A 8 19.97 0.07 -53.26
C ILE A 8 20.50 -1.35 -53.48
N HIS A 9 21.02 -1.98 -52.44
CA HIS A 9 21.22 -3.44 -52.41
C HIS A 9 20.97 -3.98 -51.01
N GLY A 10 20.10 -4.99 -50.90
CA GLY A 10 19.91 -5.76 -49.67
C GLY A 10 18.53 -6.42 -49.55
N LEU A 11 18.16 -7.28 -50.50
CA LEU A 11 17.10 -8.28 -50.26
C LEU A 11 17.66 -9.38 -49.37
N ALA A 12 16.99 -9.67 -48.27
CA ALA A 12 17.08 -10.96 -47.57
C ALA A 12 15.67 -11.42 -47.21
N THR A 13 15.25 -12.48 -47.88
CA THR A 13 13.97 -13.18 -47.74
C THR A 13 14.21 -14.43 -46.91
N THR A 14 13.60 -14.56 -45.74
CA THR A 14 13.37 -15.88 -45.11
C THR A 14 12.02 -15.93 -44.36
N SER A 15 11.12 -16.68 -45.00
CA SER A 15 10.05 -17.53 -44.43
C SER A 15 9.39 -17.14 -43.10
N SER A 16 8.20 -16.52 -43.19
CA SER A 16 7.19 -16.50 -42.14
C SER A 16 6.34 -17.79 -42.19
N VAL A 17 6.38 -18.58 -41.12
CA VAL A 17 5.49 -19.73 -40.93
C VAL A 17 4.30 -19.29 -40.06
N PRO A 18 3.05 -19.34 -40.54
CA PRO A 18 1.90 -19.08 -39.68
C PRO A 18 1.48 -20.38 -38.98
N ARG A 19 1.76 -20.48 -37.67
CA ARG A 19 1.15 -21.51 -36.81
C ARG A 19 -0.32 -21.15 -36.58
N LYS A 20 -1.21 -21.91 -37.22
CA LYS A 20 -2.66 -21.92 -36.97
C LYS A 20 -2.93 -22.56 -35.60
N PHE A 21 -3.35 -21.77 -34.61
CA PHE A 21 -3.91 -22.28 -33.37
C PHE A 21 -5.41 -22.52 -33.57
N ASN A 22 -5.80 -23.80 -33.65
CA ASN A 22 -7.20 -24.21 -33.59
C ASN A 22 -7.65 -24.24 -32.13
N PHE A 23 -8.33 -23.17 -31.67
CA PHE A 23 -9.10 -23.21 -30.44
C PHE A 23 -10.43 -23.93 -30.70
N ARG A 24 -10.50 -25.20 -30.32
CA ARG A 24 -11.74 -25.98 -30.32
C ARG A 24 -12.45 -25.72 -28.99
N SER A 25 -13.35 -24.74 -28.96
CA SER A 25 -14.27 -24.54 -27.85
C SER A 25 -15.17 -25.77 -27.73
N ARG A 26 -15.04 -26.51 -26.62
CA ARG A 26 -15.88 -27.66 -26.30
C ARG A 26 -16.80 -27.21 -25.17
N SER A 27 -17.94 -26.63 -25.51
CA SER A 27 -19.01 -26.38 -24.55
C SER A 27 -19.56 -27.70 -24.03
N SER A 28 -19.25 -28.00 -22.77
CA SER A 28 -19.84 -29.09 -22.00
C SER A 28 -20.85 -28.48 -21.03
N THR A 29 -22.13 -28.52 -21.40
CA THR A 29 -23.25 -28.08 -20.56
C THR A 29 -23.56 -29.18 -19.54
N THR A 30 -22.99 -29.10 -18.34
CA THR A 30 -23.37 -29.96 -17.22
C THR A 30 -24.51 -29.31 -16.44
N HIS A 31 -25.72 -29.87 -16.58
CA HIS A 31 -26.90 -29.53 -15.81
C HIS A 31 -26.69 -29.94 -14.34
N LEU A 32 -26.28 -29.00 -13.48
CA LEU A 32 -26.26 -29.20 -12.03
C LEU A 32 -27.68 -29.06 -11.49
N ARG A 33 -28.26 -30.17 -11.03
CA ARG A 33 -29.54 -30.21 -10.33
C ARG A 33 -29.31 -29.77 -8.88
N PHE A 34 -29.81 -28.60 -8.50
CA PHE A 34 -29.81 -28.16 -7.11
C PHE A 34 -30.88 -28.92 -6.33
N SER A 35 -30.45 -29.72 -5.35
CA SER A 35 -31.32 -30.32 -4.34
C SER A 35 -31.55 -29.29 -3.23
N THR A 36 -32.79 -28.83 -3.07
CA THR A 36 -33.19 -27.94 -1.98
C THR A 36 -33.41 -28.74 -0.69
N PRO A 37 -32.75 -28.44 0.43
CA PRO A 37 -33.16 -29.00 1.72
C PRO A 37 -34.41 -28.25 2.24
N LYS A 38 -35.42 -29.00 2.70
CA LYS A 38 -36.55 -28.46 3.46
C LYS A 38 -36.10 -28.14 4.88
N ILE A 39 -36.01 -26.86 5.22
CA ILE A 39 -35.70 -26.39 6.57
C ILE A 39 -37.01 -26.31 7.36
N ARG A 40 -37.07 -26.98 8.52
CA ARG A 40 -38.21 -26.95 9.46
C ARG A 40 -37.94 -25.86 10.50
N ALA A 41 -38.82 -24.86 10.57
CA ALA A 41 -38.78 -23.81 11.59
C ALA A 41 -39.21 -24.37 12.94
N VAL A 42 -38.40 -24.16 13.98
CA VAL A 42 -38.79 -24.30 15.39
C VAL A 42 -38.61 -22.95 16.04
N SER A 43 -39.70 -22.43 16.59
CA SER A 43 -39.74 -21.23 17.41
C SER A 43 -39.57 -21.63 18.87
N THR A 44 -38.68 -20.95 19.59
CA THR A 44 -38.63 -20.97 21.05
C THR A 44 -38.55 -19.53 21.57
N VAL A 45 -39.60 -19.21 22.33
CA VAL A 45 -39.93 -18.10 23.24
C VAL A 45 -38.80 -17.20 23.79
N PRO A 46 -39.09 -15.91 24.07
CA PRO A 46 -38.18 -14.99 24.73
C PRO A 46 -38.32 -15.08 26.25
N ASP A 47 -37.21 -15.28 26.95
CA ASP A 47 -37.12 -15.03 28.40
C ASP A 47 -36.03 -13.98 28.66
N SER A 48 -36.53 -12.79 29.00
CA SER A 48 -36.22 -11.99 30.19
C SER A 48 -34.78 -11.93 30.70
N GLU A 49 -34.25 -10.71 30.64
CA GLU A 49 -33.32 -10.03 31.55
C GLU A 49 -32.31 -10.86 32.38
N SER A 50 -31.03 -10.68 32.08
CA SER A 50 -30.01 -10.60 33.13
C SER A 50 -28.84 -9.71 32.70
N THR A 51 -28.70 -8.60 33.41
CA THR A 51 -27.52 -7.74 33.58
C THR A 51 -26.20 -8.32 33.05
N ALA A 52 -25.71 -7.77 31.93
CA ALA A 52 -24.33 -7.95 31.50
C ALA A 52 -23.67 -6.56 31.41
N LYS A 53 -22.85 -6.30 32.42
CA LYS A 53 -21.82 -5.26 32.49
C LYS A 53 -21.15 -5.13 31.11
N ASP A 54 -21.30 -3.97 30.46
CA ASP A 54 -20.65 -3.66 29.19
C ASP A 54 -19.13 -3.79 29.35
N LYS A 55 -18.59 -4.95 28.97
CA LYS A 55 -17.21 -5.07 28.54
C LYS A 55 -17.23 -4.71 27.07
N GLU A 56 -16.59 -3.58 26.72
CA GLU A 56 -16.14 -3.36 25.35
C GLU A 56 -15.51 -4.65 24.82
N PRO A 57 -15.80 -5.05 23.57
CA PRO A 57 -15.07 -6.13 22.96
C PRO A 57 -13.59 -5.71 22.90
N ASP A 58 -12.73 -6.53 23.49
CA ASP A 58 -11.27 -6.37 23.57
C ASP A 58 -10.70 -6.33 22.14
N GLU A 59 -10.76 -5.15 21.51
CA GLU A 59 -10.30 -4.98 20.14
C GLU A 59 -8.77 -5.17 20.14
N PRO A 60 -8.25 -6.10 19.31
CA PRO A 60 -6.83 -6.39 19.31
C PRO A 60 -6.01 -5.11 19.08
N PRO A 61 -4.90 -4.93 19.80
CA PRO A 61 -4.10 -3.72 19.70
C PRO A 61 -3.61 -3.53 18.27
N ALA A 62 -3.91 -2.36 17.71
CA ALA A 62 -3.52 -1.98 16.37
C ALA A 62 -3.08 -0.51 16.33
N VAL A 63 -2.22 -0.23 15.36
CA VAL A 63 -1.75 1.11 15.03
C VAL A 63 -2.59 1.62 13.85
N ASP A 64 -3.05 2.85 13.97
CA ASP A 64 -3.74 3.55 12.90
C ASP A 64 -2.74 4.32 12.04
N PHE A 65 -2.96 4.32 10.74
CA PHE A 65 -2.09 4.94 9.74
C PHE A 65 -2.90 5.91 8.90
N ALA A 66 -2.36 7.11 8.68
CA ALA A 66 -2.82 8.06 7.68
C ALA A 66 -1.74 8.20 6.62
N PHE A 67 -1.97 7.63 5.44
CA PHE A 67 -1.03 7.73 4.33
C PHE A 67 -1.42 8.87 3.40
N VAL A 68 -0.58 9.90 3.32
CA VAL A 68 -0.80 11.07 2.48
C VAL A 68 -0.13 10.85 1.12
N HIS A 69 -0.89 10.98 0.04
CA HIS A 69 -0.38 10.82 -1.31
C HIS A 69 0.55 11.99 -1.69
N SER A 70 1.41 11.80 -2.69
CA SER A 70 2.32 12.85 -3.17
C SER A 70 1.67 13.87 -4.10
N VAL A 71 0.39 13.68 -4.43
CA VAL A 71 -0.40 14.52 -5.34
C VAL A 71 -1.67 14.94 -4.60
N LEU A 72 -1.99 16.24 -4.61
CA LEU A 72 -3.24 16.75 -4.03
C LEU A 72 -4.43 16.33 -4.87
N LEU A 73 -5.59 16.32 -4.22
CA LEU A 73 -6.88 16.25 -4.89
C LEU A 73 -7.11 17.51 -5.75
N PRO A 74 -8.05 17.48 -6.73
CA PRO A 74 -8.34 18.63 -7.60
C PRO A 74 -8.76 19.91 -6.86
N ASP A 75 -9.26 19.77 -5.64
CA ASP A 75 -9.65 20.88 -4.75
C ASP A 75 -8.46 21.47 -3.95
N GLY A 76 -7.27 20.90 -4.07
CA GLY A 76 -6.07 21.31 -3.35
C GLY A 76 -5.92 20.68 -1.96
N THR A 77 -6.79 19.76 -1.56
CA THR A 77 -6.65 19.05 -0.27
C THR A 77 -5.73 17.83 -0.38
N PRO A 78 -5.04 17.44 0.71
CA PRO A 78 -4.23 16.23 0.70
C PRO A 78 -5.09 14.98 0.53
N ASP A 79 -4.70 14.10 -0.38
CA ASP A 79 -5.32 12.78 -0.51
C ASP A 79 -4.79 11.85 0.59
N VAL A 80 -5.65 11.48 1.54
CA VAL A 80 -5.28 10.72 2.74
C VAL A 80 -6.02 9.38 2.79
N HIS A 81 -5.25 8.30 2.90
CA HIS A 81 -5.77 6.95 3.05
C HIS A 81 -5.55 6.43 4.48
N PHE A 82 -6.66 6.15 5.18
CA PHE A 82 -6.60 5.57 6.52
C PHE A 82 -6.52 4.04 6.49
N ARG A 83 -5.63 3.45 7.28
CA ARG A 83 -5.45 2.00 7.42
C ARG A 83 -5.18 1.64 8.87
N ARG A 84 -5.42 0.39 9.23
CA ARG A 84 -5.16 -0.17 10.57
C ARG A 84 -4.36 -1.45 10.42
N ALA A 85 -3.27 -1.58 11.17
CA ALA A 85 -2.43 -2.77 11.13
C ALA A 85 -1.76 -3.04 12.49
N CYS A 86 -1.41 -4.30 12.73
CA CYS A 86 -0.67 -4.69 13.93
C CYS A 86 0.75 -4.10 13.90
N GLY A 87 1.24 -3.67 15.06
CA GLY A 87 2.65 -3.29 15.23
C GLY A 87 3.59 -4.49 15.20
N GLY A 88 4.89 -4.24 15.35
CA GLY A 88 5.97 -5.22 15.23
C GLY A 88 6.37 -5.56 13.79
N GLN A 89 5.71 -4.96 12.78
CA GLN A 89 5.97 -5.22 11.36
C GLN A 89 6.81 -4.11 10.73
N LYS A 90 7.45 -4.41 9.58
CA LYS A 90 8.14 -3.37 8.80
C LYS A 90 7.10 -2.46 8.15
N LEU A 91 7.38 -1.16 8.15
CA LEU A 91 6.48 -0.18 7.53
C LEU A 91 6.27 -0.45 6.03
N ARG A 92 7.30 -0.92 5.31
CA ARG A 92 7.18 -1.33 3.90
C ARG A 92 6.11 -2.41 3.70
N ASP A 93 6.08 -3.41 4.56
CA ASP A 93 5.20 -4.56 4.38
C ASP A 93 3.76 -4.13 4.64
N ILE A 94 3.51 -3.38 5.73
CA ILE A 94 2.22 -2.75 6.01
C ILE A 94 1.72 -1.91 4.83
N MET A 95 2.58 -1.07 4.24
CA MET A 95 2.20 -0.24 3.09
C MET A 95 1.82 -1.08 1.87
N LEU A 96 2.63 -2.10 1.55
CA LEU A 96 2.40 -2.95 0.38
C LEU A 96 1.15 -3.83 0.52
N ASP A 97 0.92 -4.37 1.72
CA ASP A 97 -0.25 -5.20 2.02
C ASP A 97 -1.56 -4.40 1.94
N ASN A 98 -1.49 -3.09 2.20
CA ASN A 98 -2.62 -2.16 2.12
C ASN A 98 -2.73 -1.41 0.78
N ASN A 99 -2.01 -1.88 -0.25
CA ASN A 99 -1.97 -1.29 -1.59
C ASN A 99 -1.57 0.19 -1.62
N MET A 100 -0.72 0.61 -0.69
CA MET A 100 -0.17 1.97 -0.67
C MET A 100 1.04 2.08 -1.60
N GLU A 101 1.15 3.22 -2.27
CA GLU A 101 2.23 3.46 -3.22
C GLU A 101 3.50 3.90 -2.48
N LEU A 102 4.61 3.23 -2.78
CA LEU A 102 5.88 3.43 -2.07
C LEU A 102 7.05 3.71 -3.02
N TYR A 103 6.96 3.31 -4.28
CA TYR A 103 8.10 3.38 -5.21
C TYR A 103 7.84 4.33 -6.39
N GLY A 104 6.62 4.84 -6.53
CA GLY A 104 6.20 5.62 -7.69
C GLY A 104 6.10 4.75 -8.95
N PRO A 105 5.70 5.36 -10.08
CA PRO A 105 5.35 4.64 -11.30
C PRO A 105 6.50 3.78 -11.87
N TYR A 106 7.76 4.14 -11.60
CA TYR A 106 8.93 3.44 -12.14
C TYR A 106 9.70 2.62 -11.10
N GLY A 107 9.55 2.89 -9.81
CA GLY A 107 10.43 2.30 -8.80
C GLY A 107 10.09 0.84 -8.46
N ARG A 108 8.81 0.44 -8.49
CA ARG A 108 8.39 -0.92 -8.11
C ARG A 108 8.91 -2.00 -9.07
N PRO A 109 8.75 -1.90 -10.39
CA PRO A 109 9.23 -2.94 -11.31
C PRO A 109 10.74 -2.91 -11.56
N LEU A 110 11.40 -1.76 -11.41
CA LEU A 110 12.78 -1.58 -11.89
C LEU A 110 13.82 -1.36 -10.78
N LEU A 111 13.44 -0.82 -9.63
CA LEU A 111 14.40 -0.23 -8.67
C LEU A 111 14.02 -0.50 -7.21
N ASN A 112 13.71 -1.75 -6.85
CA ASN A 112 13.44 -2.12 -5.45
C ASN A 112 14.29 -3.33 -4.99
N CYS A 113 14.96 -3.21 -3.84
CA CYS A 113 15.81 -4.26 -3.27
C CYS A 113 15.06 -5.27 -2.38
N ALA A 114 13.75 -5.43 -2.56
CA ALA A 114 12.91 -6.30 -1.72
C ALA A 114 13.01 -6.06 -0.19
N GLY A 115 13.46 -4.88 0.23
CA GLY A 115 13.62 -4.52 1.64
C GLY A 115 15.01 -4.81 2.23
N GLY A 116 16.01 -5.08 1.38
CA GLY A 116 17.41 -5.20 1.78
C GLY A 116 18.06 -3.88 2.23
N GLY A 117 17.43 -2.73 1.97
CA GLY A 117 17.91 -1.42 2.41
C GLY A 117 19.11 -0.87 1.62
N THR A 118 19.39 -1.39 0.43
CA THR A 118 20.53 -0.96 -0.42
C THR A 118 20.15 -0.02 -1.56
N CYS A 119 18.88 0.00 -1.99
CA CYS A 119 18.44 0.83 -3.11
C CYS A 119 18.02 2.25 -2.69
N GLY A 120 17.72 2.48 -1.40
CA GLY A 120 17.21 3.76 -0.91
C GLY A 120 15.83 4.18 -1.45
N THR A 121 15.18 3.40 -2.30
CA THR A 121 13.92 3.80 -2.96
C THR A 121 12.66 3.71 -2.09
N CYS A 122 12.71 3.05 -0.93
CA CYS A 122 11.58 2.90 0.00
C CYS A 122 11.40 4.12 0.93
N MET A 123 11.66 5.35 0.43
CA MET A 123 11.66 6.57 1.24
C MET A 123 10.25 7.04 1.56
N VAL A 124 10.03 7.38 2.82
CA VAL A 124 8.80 7.98 3.34
C VAL A 124 9.15 9.12 4.28
N GLU A 125 8.23 10.06 4.43
CA GLU A 125 8.34 11.12 5.42
C GLU A 125 7.36 10.87 6.55
N VAL A 126 7.87 10.86 7.78
CA VAL A 126 7.06 10.72 8.99
C VAL A 126 6.61 12.10 9.44
N VAL A 127 5.32 12.38 9.34
CA VAL A 127 4.72 13.65 9.75
C VAL A 127 4.39 13.61 11.23
N GLU A 128 3.83 12.50 11.70
CA GLU A 128 3.49 12.25 13.11
C GLU A 128 3.73 10.78 13.49
N GLY A 129 3.93 10.51 14.78
CA GLY A 129 4.10 9.16 15.32
C GLY A 129 5.54 8.63 15.28
N LYS A 130 6.55 9.51 15.24
CA LYS A 130 7.97 9.12 15.16
C LYS A 130 8.40 8.24 16.34
N GLU A 131 7.82 8.46 17.50
CA GLU A 131 8.02 7.71 18.75
C GLU A 131 7.54 6.26 18.65
N LEU A 132 6.61 5.95 17.75
CA LEU A 132 6.16 4.59 17.47
C LEU A 132 7.16 3.82 16.61
N LEU A 133 8.22 4.45 16.11
CA LEU A 133 9.15 3.83 15.17
C LEU A 133 10.45 3.45 15.85
N THR A 134 11.07 2.37 15.38
CA THR A 134 12.42 2.03 15.83
C THR A 134 13.42 3.14 15.50
N PRO A 135 14.55 3.23 16.25
CA PRO A 135 15.64 4.13 15.90
C PRO A 135 16.16 3.89 14.48
N ARG A 136 16.78 4.92 13.88
CA ARG A 136 17.35 4.79 12.53
C ARG A 136 18.48 3.77 12.51
N THR A 137 18.39 2.83 11.57
CA THR A 137 19.45 1.85 11.26
C THR A 137 20.63 2.50 10.55
N ASP A 138 21.77 1.81 10.44
CA ASP A 138 22.95 2.38 9.76
C ASP A 138 22.73 2.57 8.26
N LYS A 139 21.98 1.67 7.61
CA LYS A 139 21.54 1.82 6.22
C LYS A 139 20.69 3.07 6.02
N GLU A 140 19.79 3.36 6.97
CA GLU A 140 19.03 4.61 6.95
C GLU A 140 19.92 5.83 7.10
N LYS A 141 20.89 5.80 8.02
CA LYS A 141 21.83 6.92 8.20
C LYS A 141 22.64 7.19 6.94
N GLU A 142 23.08 6.15 6.24
CA GLU A 142 23.86 6.26 5.01
C GLU A 142 23.03 6.88 3.87
N HIS A 143 21.85 6.33 3.59
CA HIS A 143 21.00 6.79 2.50
C HIS A 143 20.35 8.16 2.78
N LEU A 144 20.02 8.47 4.04
CA LEU A 144 19.28 9.68 4.42
C LEU A 144 20.18 10.81 4.97
N LYS A 145 21.50 10.71 4.82
CA LYS A 145 22.48 11.69 5.37
C LYS A 145 22.23 13.14 4.92
N LYS A 146 21.71 13.35 3.71
CA LYS A 146 21.39 14.67 3.13
C LYS A 146 19.89 14.99 3.16
N LYS A 147 19.09 14.17 3.84
CA LYS A 147 17.62 14.29 3.87
C LYS A 147 17.15 14.78 5.24
N PRO A 148 15.93 15.33 5.33
CA PRO A 148 15.33 15.73 6.60
C PRO A 148 15.34 14.61 7.66
N LYS A 149 15.38 15.01 8.94
CA LYS A 149 15.47 14.08 10.09
C LYS A 149 14.21 13.24 10.31
N ASN A 150 13.09 13.62 9.70
CA ASN A 150 11.82 12.92 9.76
C ASN A 150 11.63 11.90 8.61
N TRP A 151 12.56 11.84 7.65
CA TRP A 151 12.49 10.84 6.58
C TRP A 151 12.94 9.47 7.09
N ARG A 152 12.38 8.40 6.55
CA ARG A 152 12.70 7.01 6.93
C ARG A 152 12.79 6.14 5.69
N LEU A 153 13.55 5.05 5.79
CA LEU A 153 13.39 3.95 4.83
C LEU A 153 12.33 3.02 5.41
N ALA A 154 11.15 2.99 4.79
CA ALA A 154 10.02 2.18 5.24
C ALA A 154 10.41 0.70 5.42
N CYS A 155 11.34 0.23 4.59
CA CYS A 155 11.83 -1.14 4.62
C CYS A 155 12.83 -1.48 5.72
N GLN A 156 13.40 -0.47 6.39
CA GLN A 156 14.30 -0.66 7.55
C GLN A 156 13.65 -0.18 8.85
N THR A 157 12.44 0.35 8.78
CA THR A 157 11.69 0.88 9.92
C THR A 157 10.68 -0.16 10.39
N ILE A 158 10.70 -0.46 11.69
CA ILE A 158 9.70 -1.31 12.34
C ILE A 158 8.73 -0.38 13.08
N VAL A 159 7.44 -0.67 12.96
CA VAL A 159 6.36 0.07 13.60
C VAL A 159 6.01 -0.58 14.93
N GLY A 160 6.38 0.04 16.03
CA GLY A 160 6.00 -0.34 17.38
C GLY A 160 6.31 -1.79 17.73
N LYS A 161 5.58 -2.28 18.71
CA LYS A 161 5.49 -3.68 19.11
C LYS A 161 4.10 -4.23 18.72
N PRO A 162 3.88 -5.55 18.75
CA PRO A 162 2.57 -6.14 18.43
C PRO A 162 1.40 -5.61 19.26
N ASP A 163 1.68 -5.12 20.47
CA ASP A 163 0.72 -4.54 21.43
C ASP A 163 0.60 -3.01 21.35
N SER A 164 1.34 -2.36 20.45
CA SER A 164 1.35 -0.90 20.34
C SER A 164 0.05 -0.36 19.73
N LYS A 165 -0.39 0.77 20.26
CA LYS A 165 -1.51 1.57 19.76
C LYS A 165 -1.02 3.00 19.48
N GLY A 166 -1.67 3.69 18.55
CA GLY A 166 -1.36 5.08 18.24
C GLY A 166 -1.58 5.39 16.76
N LEU A 167 -1.24 6.62 16.36
CA LEU A 167 -1.41 7.12 14.99
C LEU A 167 -0.04 7.41 14.35
N LEU A 168 0.13 6.91 13.12
CA LEU A 168 1.25 7.25 12.24
C LEU A 168 0.76 8.00 11.02
N VAL A 169 1.22 9.23 10.85
CA VAL A 169 0.94 10.02 9.64
C VAL A 169 2.18 9.98 8.74
N ILE A 170 2.02 9.41 7.56
CA ILE A 170 3.11 9.12 6.63
C ILE A 170 2.85 9.78 5.28
N GLN A 171 3.75 10.66 4.87
CA GLN A 171 3.79 11.18 3.51
C GLN A 171 4.49 10.19 2.57
N GLN A 172 3.76 9.76 1.53
CA GLN A 172 4.27 8.91 0.45
C GLN A 172 5.15 9.73 -0.49
N LEU A 173 6.20 9.08 -1.03
CA LEU A 173 7.08 9.62 -2.07
C LEU A 173 7.48 11.09 -1.81
N PRO A 174 8.16 11.40 -0.69
CA PRO A 174 8.41 12.77 -0.28
C PRO A 174 9.37 13.53 -1.22
N GLU A 175 10.07 12.82 -2.12
CA GLU A 175 10.85 13.46 -3.20
C GLU A 175 9.99 13.89 -4.40
N TRP A 176 8.77 13.36 -4.52
CA TRP A 176 7.86 13.58 -5.65
C TRP A 176 6.69 14.50 -5.26
N LYS A 177 6.61 14.94 -4.00
CA LYS A 177 5.63 15.94 -3.59
C LYS A 177 6.00 17.28 -4.26
N ALA A 178 5.13 17.74 -5.15
CA ALA A 178 5.31 19.02 -5.83
C ALA A 178 4.75 20.21 -5.03
N HIS A 179 4.14 19.93 -3.88
CA HIS A 179 3.43 20.89 -3.04
C HIS A 179 3.75 20.64 -1.57
N GLU A 180 3.65 21.69 -0.77
CA GLU A 180 3.62 21.60 0.68
C GLU A 180 2.17 21.54 1.15
N TRP A 181 1.94 20.90 2.29
CA TRP A 181 0.64 20.85 2.95
C TRP A 181 0.87 20.91 4.47
N SER A 182 -0.08 21.48 5.18
CA SER A 182 -0.07 21.56 6.64
C SER A 182 -0.93 20.46 7.23
N TYR A 183 -0.38 19.73 8.20
CA TYR A 183 -1.15 18.84 9.04
C TYR A 183 -1.70 19.63 10.22
N GLU A 184 -3.00 19.90 10.21
CA GLU A 184 -3.69 20.49 11.36
C GLU A 184 -4.01 19.37 12.35
N LYS A 185 -3.32 19.37 13.50
CA LYS A 185 -3.74 18.55 14.63
C LYS A 185 -5.09 19.08 15.10
N ILE A 186 -6.16 18.34 14.84
CA ILE A 186 -7.44 18.58 15.52
C ILE A 186 -7.20 18.19 16.98
N LEU A 187 -6.79 19.17 17.79
CA LEU A 187 -6.78 19.00 19.24
C LEU A 187 -8.24 18.84 19.68
N PRO A 188 -8.57 17.86 20.53
CA PRO A 188 -9.85 17.87 21.23
C PRO A 188 -9.95 19.21 21.93
N THR A 189 -10.94 20.01 21.54
CA THR A 189 -11.26 21.23 22.27
C THR A 189 -11.72 20.76 23.64
N GLU A 190 -10.92 21.01 24.69
CA GLU A 190 -11.41 20.86 26.05
C GLU A 190 -12.53 21.89 26.20
N GLU A 191 -13.78 21.42 26.15
CA GLU A 191 -14.91 22.26 26.46
C GLU A 191 -14.90 22.58 27.97
N PRO A 192 -15.11 23.85 28.35
CA PRO A 192 -15.06 24.32 29.73
C PRO A 192 -16.24 23.83 30.60
#